data_AF-A0A3S0BA20-F1
#
_entry.id   AF-A0A3S0BA20-F1
#
_cell.length_a   1.000
_cell.length_b   1.000
_cell.length_c   1.000
_cell.angle_alpha   90.00
_cell.angle_beta   90.00
_cell.angle_gamma   90.00
#
_symmetry.space_group_name_H-M   'P 1'
#
loop_
_entity.id
_entity.type
_entity.pdbx_description
1 polymer ?
#
loop_
_entity_poly.entity_id
_entity_poly.type
_entity_poly.pdbx_seq_one_letter_code
_entity_poly.pdbx_strand_id
1 'polypeptide(L)'
;MQYSIEVQWDPNSKEFQTTMESFRDVINSNADEEDVIIHATEQAFKYGADRMIEGIGFVKCLGRVEDENLYSGIDIDDDDPLSSVDVEYQ
;
A
#
# COMPACT_ATOMS: atom_id res chain seq x y z
N MET A 1 2.69 0.82 23.13
CA MET A 1 1.96 1.65 22.14
C MET A 1 1.31 0.70 21.18
N GLN A 2 0.01 0.87 20.91
CA GLN A 2 -0.67 0.14 19.85
C GLN A 2 -0.61 1.07 18.63
N TYR A 3 0.10 0.64 17.61
CA TYR A 3 0.18 1.33 16.32
C TYR A 3 -0.84 0.67 15.39
N SER A 4 -1.67 1.48 14.75
CA SER A 4 -2.73 1.05 13.84
C SER A 4 -2.60 1.86 12.56
N ILE A 5 -2.52 1.16 11.44
CA ILE A 5 -2.57 1.76 10.11
C ILE A 5 -4.02 1.65 9.64
N GLU A 6 -4.59 2.75 9.14
CA GLU A 6 -5.89 2.72 8.47
C GLU A 6 -5.65 2.49 6.97
N VAL A 7 -6.36 1.51 6.40
CA VAL A 7 -6.28 1.20 4.98
C VAL A 7 -7.68 1.22 4.39
N GLN A 8 -7.83 1.93 3.27
CA GLN A 8 -9.08 2.08 2.55
C GLN A 8 -8.91 1.58 1.11
N TRP A 9 -9.92 0.88 0.60
CA TRP A 9 -10.01 0.49 -0.79
C TRP A 9 -11.48 0.36 -1.21
N ASP A 10 -11.75 0.50 -2.50
CA ASP A 10 -13.04 0.13 -3.10
C ASP A 10 -12.85 -1.13 -3.95
N PRO A 11 -13.41 -2.29 -3.56
CA PRO A 11 -13.28 -3.52 -4.31
C PRO A 11 -13.92 -3.48 -5.71
N ASN A 12 -14.79 -2.49 -5.95
CA ASN A 12 -15.43 -2.28 -7.25
C ASN A 12 -14.69 -1.26 -8.13
N SER A 13 -13.63 -0.62 -7.60
CA SER A 13 -12.81 0.30 -8.40
C SER A 13 -12.03 -0.47 -9.47
N LYS A 14 -11.82 0.18 -10.62
CA LYS A 14 -11.09 -0.43 -11.73
C LYS A 14 -9.63 -0.67 -11.35
N GLU A 15 -9.06 0.27 -10.61
CA GLU A 15 -7.70 0.28 -10.09
C GLU A 15 -7.46 -0.94 -9.19
N PHE A 16 -8.34 -1.17 -8.21
CA PHE A 16 -8.20 -2.30 -7.31
C PHE A 16 -8.46 -3.64 -7.99
N GLN A 17 -9.43 -3.73 -8.91
CA GLN A 17 -9.64 -4.96 -9.68
C GLN A 17 -8.42 -5.32 -10.56
N THR A 18 -7.81 -4.32 -11.20
CA THR A 18 -6.58 -4.52 -11.99
C THR A 18 -5.43 -4.98 -11.09
N THR A 19 -5.32 -4.40 -9.90
CA THR A 19 -4.35 -4.79 -8.87
C THR A 19 -4.56 -6.24 -8.43
N MET A 20 -5.79 -6.64 -8.14
CA MET A 20 -6.13 -8.03 -7.78
C MET A 20 -5.77 -9.03 -8.87
N GLU A 21 -6.06 -8.71 -10.13
CA GLU A 21 -5.70 -9.55 -11.28
C GLU A 21 -4.17 -9.67 -11.42
N SER A 22 -3.45 -8.54 -11.35
CA SER A 22 -1.99 -8.52 -11.43
C SER A 22 -1.33 -9.27 -10.27
N PHE A 23 -1.83 -9.11 -9.05
CA PHE A 23 -1.28 -9.78 -7.88
C PHE A 23 -1.48 -11.29 -7.97
N ARG A 24 -2.64 -11.73 -8.47
CA ARG A 24 -2.91 -13.16 -8.69
C ARG A 24 -2.03 -13.76 -9.77
N ASP A 25 -1.73 -13.01 -10.83
CA ASP A 25 -0.86 -13.47 -11.91
C ASP A 25 0.61 -13.58 -11.47
N VAL A 26 1.10 -12.58 -10.71
CA VAL A 26 2.53 -12.46 -10.38
C VAL A 26 2.91 -13.09 -9.04
N ILE A 27 2.04 -12.98 -8.03
CA ILE A 27 2.38 -13.29 -6.62
C ILE A 27 1.64 -14.54 -6.12
N ASN A 28 0.31 -14.53 -6.09
CA ASN A 28 -0.49 -15.64 -5.55
C ASN A 28 -1.86 -15.75 -6.24
N SER A 29 -2.01 -16.76 -7.11
CA SER A 29 -3.21 -16.97 -7.92
C SER A 29 -4.51 -17.19 -7.14
N ASN A 30 -4.41 -17.56 -5.86
CA ASN A 30 -5.57 -17.82 -5.00
C ASN A 30 -5.84 -16.70 -3.99
N ALA A 31 -5.10 -15.59 -4.06
CA ALA A 31 -5.23 -14.50 -3.10
C ALA A 31 -6.63 -13.89 -3.11
N ASP A 32 -7.13 -13.54 -1.93
CA ASP A 32 -8.31 -12.70 -1.77
C ASP A 32 -7.93 -11.22 -1.56
N GLU A 33 -8.91 -10.37 -1.29
CA GLU A 33 -8.67 -8.93 -1.11
C GLU A 33 -7.81 -8.65 0.11
N GLU A 34 -8.01 -9.38 1.21
CA GLU A 34 -7.30 -9.19 2.47
C GLU A 34 -5.81 -9.50 2.28
N ASP A 35 -5.49 -10.58 1.56
CA ASP A 35 -4.12 -10.94 1.20
C ASP A 35 -3.38 -9.80 0.46
N VAL A 36 -4.05 -9.15 -0.50
CA VAL A 36 -3.47 -8.06 -1.29
C VAL A 36 -3.24 -6.81 -0.44
N ILE A 37 -4.22 -6.46 0.40
CA ILE A 37 -4.13 -5.29 1.29
C ILE A 37 -3.01 -5.46 2.31
N ILE A 38 -2.89 -6.64 2.93
CA ILE A 38 -1.81 -6.93 3.88
C ILE A 38 -0.46 -6.82 3.16
N HIS A 39 -0.31 -7.44 1.99
CA HIS A 39 0.93 -7.40 1.23
C HIS A 39 1.31 -5.97 0.83
N ALA A 40 0.36 -5.19 0.32
CA ALA A 40 0.58 -3.80 -0.05
C ALA A 40 1.08 -2.97 1.14
N THR A 41 0.42 -3.13 2.29
CA THR A 41 0.74 -2.41 3.53
C THR A 41 2.12 -2.77 4.05
N GLU A 42 2.46 -4.07 4.11
CA GLU A 42 3.78 -4.54 4.55
C GLU A 42 4.91 -4.02 3.64
N GLN A 43 4.72 -4.07 2.32
CA GLN A 43 5.74 -3.60 1.37
C GLN A 43 5.92 -2.08 1.44
N ALA A 44 4.82 -1.32 1.52
CA ALA A 44 4.86 0.13 1.67
C ALA A 44 5.57 0.54 2.96
N PHE A 45 5.27 -0.13 4.08
CA PHE A 45 5.93 0.14 5.36
C PHE A 45 7.42 -0.22 5.33
N LYS A 46 7.79 -1.33 4.70
CA LYS A 46 9.17 -1.81 4.65
C LYS A 46 10.07 -0.96 3.76
N TYR A 47 9.55 -0.50 2.63
CA TYR A 47 10.36 0.11 1.57
C TYR A 47 10.04 1.57 1.27
N GLY A 48 8.97 2.12 1.87
CA GLY A 48 8.44 3.44 1.56
C GLY A 48 7.31 3.39 0.54
N ALA A 49 6.36 4.32 0.68
CA ALA A 49 5.22 4.49 -0.21
C ALA A 49 5.58 5.10 -1.58
N ASP A 50 6.80 5.62 -1.71
CA ASP A 50 7.34 6.21 -2.93
C ASP A 50 7.87 5.16 -3.93
N ARG A 51 7.66 3.87 -3.63
CA ARG A 51 8.12 2.76 -4.45
C ARG A 51 6.97 1.95 -5.03
N MET A 52 7.15 1.57 -6.28
CA MET A 52 6.23 0.65 -6.95
C MET A 52 6.38 -0.75 -6.36
N ILE A 53 5.26 -1.35 -5.98
CA ILE A 53 5.19 -2.71 -5.44
C ILE A 53 4.88 -3.67 -6.59
N GLU A 54 5.70 -4.70 -6.77
CA GLU A 54 5.51 -5.70 -7.83
C GLU A 54 4.15 -6.40 -7.69
N GLY A 55 3.43 -6.53 -8.80
CA GLY A 55 2.10 -7.11 -8.83
C GLY A 55 0.99 -6.24 -8.20
N ILE A 56 1.33 -5.05 -7.66
CA ILE A 56 0.37 -4.15 -7.01
C ILE A 56 0.34 -2.76 -7.65
N GLY A 57 1.50 -2.16 -7.94
CA GLY A 57 1.62 -0.77 -8.38
C GLY A 57 1.97 0.18 -7.21
N PHE A 58 1.58 1.45 -7.33
CA PHE A 58 1.79 2.45 -6.28
C PHE A 58 0.56 2.53 -5.37
N VAL A 59 0.81 2.54 -4.06
CA VAL A 59 -0.20 2.85 -3.04
C VAL A 59 -0.26 4.36 -2.83
N LYS A 60 -1.42 4.86 -2.42
CA LYS A 60 -1.56 6.24 -1.96
C LYS A 60 -1.27 6.26 -0.46
N CYS A 61 -0.46 7.22 -0.03
CA CYS A 61 -0.15 7.42 1.39
C CYS A 61 -0.34 8.88 1.76
N LEU A 62 -1.14 9.12 2.81
CA LEU A 62 -1.44 10.47 3.30
C LEU A 62 -1.92 11.40 2.17
N GLY A 63 -2.78 10.87 1.29
CA GLY A 63 -3.32 11.58 0.15
C GLY A 63 -2.35 11.81 -1.02
N ARG A 64 -1.16 11.21 -1.04
CA ARG A 64 -0.15 11.36 -2.10
C ARG A 64 0.17 10.03 -2.76
N VAL A 65 0.38 10.03 -4.07
CA VAL A 65 0.82 8.87 -4.86
C VAL A 65 1.85 9.34 -5.89
N GLU A 66 2.88 8.54 -6.13
CA GLU A 66 3.97 8.91 -7.04
C GLU A 66 3.56 8.91 -8.52
N ASP A 67 2.75 7.93 -8.94
CA ASP A 67 2.21 7.85 -10.29
C ASP A 67 0.74 7.43 -10.26
N GLU A 68 -0.15 8.38 -10.55
CA GLU A 68 -1.61 8.18 -10.62
C GLU A 68 -2.01 7.15 -11.68
N ASN A 69 -1.22 6.95 -12.74
CA ASN A 69 -1.56 5.97 -13.79
C ASN A 69 -1.31 4.53 -13.35
N LEU A 70 -0.48 4.36 -12.32
CA LEU A 70 -0.09 3.07 -11.74
C LEU A 70 -0.63 2.94 -10.31
N TYR A 71 -1.62 3.75 -9.95
CA TYR A 71 -2.28 3.70 -8.67
C TYR A 71 -3.06 2.39 -8.50
N SER A 72 -2.86 1.74 -7.35
CA SER A 72 -3.42 0.42 -7.05
C SER A 72 -4.87 0.45 -6.56
N GLY A 73 -5.44 1.63 -6.28
CA GLY A 73 -6.74 1.74 -5.63
C GLY A 73 -6.70 1.54 -4.11
N ILE A 74 -5.51 1.44 -3.52
CA ILE A 74 -5.29 1.25 -2.08
C ILE A 74 -4.78 2.56 -1.48
N ASP A 75 -5.52 3.11 -0.51
CA ASP A 75 -5.12 4.28 0.28
C ASP A 75 -4.71 3.83 1.68
N ILE A 76 -3.53 4.27 2.10
CA ILE A 76 -2.96 3.98 3.42
C ILE A 76 -2.85 5.32 4.14
N ASP A 77 -3.76 5.53 5.07
CA ASP A 77 -3.70 6.65 6.00
C ASP A 77 -2.99 6.17 7.27
N ASP A 78 -1.74 6.57 7.40
CA ASP A 78 -0.99 6.41 8.64
C ASP A 78 -1.40 7.53 9.59
N ASP A 79 -2.29 7.21 10.52
CA ASP A 79 -2.75 8.16 11.55
C ASP A 79 -1.70 8.35 12.67
N ASP A 80 -0.42 8.03 12.44
CA ASP A 80 0.66 8.38 13.37
C ASP A 80 1.07 9.85 13.21
N PRO A 81 0.69 10.75 14.15
CA PRO A 81 1.01 12.16 14.02
C PRO A 81 2.51 12.46 14.06
N LEU A 82 3.38 11.56 14.54
CA LEU A 82 4.80 11.87 14.75
C LEU A 82 5.64 10.60 14.89
N SER A 83 6.30 10.18 13.81
CA SER A 83 7.63 9.57 13.95
C SER A 83 8.64 10.31 13.09
N SER A 84 8.95 11.54 13.49
CA SER A 84 10.29 12.09 13.26
C SER A 84 11.28 11.19 13.99
N VAL A 85 11.88 10.23 13.29
CA VAL A 85 13.06 9.53 13.78
C VAL A 85 14.24 10.50 13.64
N ASP A 86 14.44 11.32 14.66
CA ASP A 86 15.67 12.09 14.82
C ASP A 86 16.80 11.13 15.23
N VAL A 87 17.72 10.88 14.31
CA VAL A 87 18.95 10.13 14.59
C VAL A 87 20.04 11.13 15.00
N GLU A 88 20.23 11.32 16.30
CA GLU A 88 21.43 11.99 16.82
C GLU A 88 22.58 10.98 16.94
N TYR A 89 23.68 11.23 16.24
CA TYR A 89 24.95 10.51 16.43
C TYR A 89 25.78 11.21 17.53
N GLN A 90 26.26 10.43 18.51
CA GLN A 90 27.37 10.80 19.40
C GLN A 90 28.64 10.04 19.02
#